data_AF-A0A1Y6EFS6-F1
#
_entry.id   AF-A0A1Y6EFS6-F1
#
_cell.length_a   1.000
_cell.length_b   1.000
_cell.length_c   1.000
_cell.angle_alpha   90.00
_cell.angle_beta   90.00
_cell.angle_gamma   90.00
#
_symmetry.space_group_name_H-M   'P 1'
#
loop_
_entity.id
_entity.type
_entity.pdbx_description
1 polymer ?
#
loop_
_entity_poly.entity_id
_entity_poly.type
_entity_poly.pdbx_seq_one_letter_code
_entity_poly.pdbx_strand_id
1 'polypeptide(L)'
;MTSAQEIEDLVATRLDDGSSSREIEIFFNEEGWIYGFDRHQSRYQVRDPNEDKLPEFLGRHQILVYVDDQRRFIRVEVEKMYNSL
;
A
#
# COMPACT_ATOMS: atom_id res chain seq x y z
N MET A 1 -5.03 -14.20 -8.26
CA MET A 1 -3.80 -13.42 -8.03
C MET A 1 -4.21 -11.99 -8.19
N THR A 2 -4.00 -11.17 -7.16
CA THR A 2 -4.32 -9.74 -7.24
C THR A 2 -3.27 -9.06 -8.12
N SER A 3 -3.72 -8.34 -9.14
CA SER A 3 -2.89 -7.49 -9.99
C SER A 3 -2.66 -6.14 -9.33
N ALA A 4 -1.63 -5.42 -9.77
CA ALA A 4 -1.38 -4.05 -9.29
C ALA A 4 -2.62 -3.14 -9.47
N GLN A 5 -3.31 -3.28 -10.61
CA GLN A 5 -4.54 -2.53 -10.90
C GLN A 5 -5.66 -2.84 -9.89
N GLU A 6 -5.85 -4.11 -9.51
CA GLU A 6 -6.88 -4.48 -8.52
C GLU A 6 -6.58 -3.88 -7.14
N ILE A 7 -5.30 -3.73 -6.78
CA ILE A 7 -4.89 -3.07 -5.54
C ILE A 7 -5.14 -1.56 -5.63
N GLU A 8 -4.77 -0.93 -6.75
CA GLU A 8 -5.04 0.50 -6.98
C GLU A 8 -6.53 0.80 -6.95
N ASP A 9 -7.35 -0.03 -7.60
CA ASP A 9 -8.81 0.09 -7.60
C ASP A 9 -9.36 -0.08 -6.17
N LEU A 10 -8.87 -1.06 -5.41
CA LEU A 10 -9.26 -1.27 -4.02
C LEU A 10 -8.98 -0.02 -3.18
N VAL A 11 -7.77 0.54 -3.29
CA VAL A 11 -7.39 1.77 -2.58
C VAL A 11 -8.30 2.93 -2.98
N ALA A 12 -8.55 3.12 -4.28
CA ALA A 12 -9.42 4.19 -4.79
C ALA A 12 -10.90 4.06 -4.36
N THR A 13 -11.36 2.86 -4.00
CA THR A 13 -12.72 2.67 -3.45
C THR A 13 -12.84 2.96 -1.96
N ARG A 14 -11.72 3.03 -1.24
CA ARG A 14 -11.68 3.16 0.23
C ARG A 14 -11.10 4.49 0.69
N LEU A 15 -10.24 5.10 -0.10
CA LEU A 15 -9.56 6.36 0.21
C LEU A 15 -9.83 7.38 -0.89
N ASP A 16 -10.26 8.56 -0.47
CA ASP A 16 -10.44 9.73 -1.32
C ASP A 16 -9.25 10.68 -1.16
N ASP A 17 -9.06 11.58 -2.13
CA ASP A 17 -8.10 12.68 -2.02
C ASP A 17 -8.36 13.47 -0.73
N GLY A 18 -7.35 13.54 0.14
CA GLY A 18 -7.45 14.21 1.43
C GLY A 18 -7.85 13.32 2.60
N SER A 19 -8.12 12.02 2.41
CA SER A 19 -8.37 11.08 3.52
C SER A 19 -7.28 11.17 4.58
N SER A 20 -7.68 11.24 5.83
CA SER A 20 -6.77 11.43 6.95
C SER A 20 -5.90 10.20 7.23
N SER A 21 -4.73 10.39 7.84
CA SER A 21 -3.89 9.30 8.34
C SER A 21 -4.65 8.23 9.13
N ARG A 22 -5.65 8.63 9.92
CA ARG A 22 -6.49 7.68 10.67
C ARG A 22 -7.33 6.79 9.75
N GLU A 23 -7.95 7.35 8.72
CA GLU A 23 -8.76 6.60 7.76
C GLU A 23 -7.88 5.64 6.95
N ILE A 24 -6.71 6.12 6.52
CA ILE A 24 -5.69 5.32 5.84
C ILE A 24 -5.27 4.11 6.71
N GLU A 25 -4.93 4.34 7.98
CA GLU A 25 -4.48 3.29 8.90
C GLU A 25 -5.62 2.31 9.25
N ILE A 26 -6.86 2.78 9.38
CA ILE A 26 -8.03 1.90 9.57
C ILE A 26 -8.17 0.96 8.37
N PHE A 27 -8.12 1.49 7.16
CA PHE A 27 -8.19 0.69 5.93
C PHE A 27 -7.10 -0.39 5.91
N PHE A 28 -5.84 -0.06 6.20
CA PHE A 28 -4.77 -1.06 6.23
C PHE A 28 -5.00 -2.16 7.27
N ASN A 29 -5.50 -1.81 8.45
CA ASN A 29 -5.78 -2.78 9.51
C ASN A 29 -6.95 -3.70 9.13
N GLU A 30 -7.98 -3.19 8.45
CA GLU A 30 -9.12 -3.98 7.98
C GLU A 30 -8.73 -4.98 6.89
N GLU A 31 -7.84 -4.59 5.97
CA GLU A 31 -7.26 -5.49 4.96
C GLU A 31 -6.21 -6.45 5.53
N GLY A 32 -5.83 -6.28 6.80
CA GLY A 32 -4.78 -7.09 7.44
C GLY A 32 -3.39 -6.84 6.86
N TRP A 33 -3.16 -5.68 6.26
CA TRP A 33 -1.88 -5.31 5.66
C TRP A 33 -0.89 -4.81 6.71
N ILE A 34 0.40 -5.07 6.44
CA ILE A 34 1.49 -4.57 7.26
C ILE A 34 1.97 -3.26 6.65
N TYR A 35 2.09 -2.21 7.47
CA TYR A 35 2.51 -0.89 7.01
C TYR A 35 3.56 -0.25 7.91
N GLY A 36 4.37 0.62 7.32
CA GLY A 36 5.29 1.50 8.02
C GLY A 36 5.33 2.87 7.36
N PHE A 37 5.44 3.94 8.16
CA PHE A 37 5.50 5.30 7.64
C PHE A 37 6.95 5.76 7.42
N ASP A 38 7.29 6.12 6.18
CA ASP A 38 8.55 6.74 5.81
C ASP A 38 8.40 8.27 5.83
N ARG A 39 9.01 8.90 6.85
CA ARG A 39 8.98 10.36 7.04
C ARG A 39 9.79 11.12 6.00
N HIS A 40 10.79 10.50 5.38
CA HIS A 40 11.65 11.19 4.40
C HIS A 40 10.96 11.30 3.05
N GLN A 41 10.12 10.32 2.72
CA GLN A 41 9.39 10.25 1.45
C GLN A 41 7.91 10.61 1.58
N SER A 42 7.46 10.98 2.79
CA SER A 42 6.06 11.28 3.12
C SER A 42 5.09 10.24 2.57
N ARG A 43 5.36 8.96 2.86
CA ARG A 43 4.53 7.86 2.37
C ARG A 43 4.45 6.69 3.34
N TYR A 44 3.34 5.97 3.31
CA TYR A 44 3.26 4.65 3.90
C TYR A 44 3.80 3.61 2.91
N GLN A 45 4.64 2.72 3.41
CA GLN A 45 5.07 1.51 2.73
C GLN A 45 4.23 0.37 3.26
N VAL A 46 3.42 -0.24 2.41
CA VAL A 46 2.40 -1.22 2.78
C VAL A 46 2.61 -2.50 1.99
N ARG A 47 2.36 -3.65 2.62
CA ARG A 47 2.47 -4.97 1.99
C ARG A 47 1.40 -5.92 2.54
N ASP A 48 0.87 -6.76 1.66
CA ASP A 48 -0.01 -7.85 2.06
C ASP A 48 0.83 -9.07 2.50
N PRO A 49 0.78 -9.48 3.79
CA PRO A 49 1.51 -10.66 4.25
C PRO A 49 1.06 -11.97 3.58
N ASN A 50 -0.11 -12.02 2.94
CA ASN A 50 -0.55 -13.20 2.20
C ASN A 50 0.31 -13.48 0.96
N GLU A 51 0.91 -12.44 0.37
CA GLU A 51 1.83 -12.56 -0.75
C GLU A 51 3.21 -13.07 -0.34
N ASP A 52 3.50 -13.10 0.97
CA ASP A 52 4.78 -13.59 1.49
C ASP A 52 4.98 -15.10 1.30
N LYS A 53 3.94 -15.85 0.96
CA LYS A 53 3.96 -17.32 0.87
C LYS A 53 4.78 -17.86 -0.31
N LEU A 54 4.85 -17.14 -1.44
CA LEU A 54 5.59 -17.57 -2.65
C LEU A 54 6.23 -16.38 -3.43
N PRO A 55 7.07 -15.54 -2.80
CA PRO A 55 7.65 -14.35 -3.41
C PRO A 55 8.47 -14.60 -4.68
N GLU A 56 9.20 -15.72 -4.73
CA GLU A 56 10.13 -16.01 -5.83
C GLU A 56 9.40 -16.34 -7.14
N PHE A 57 8.20 -16.91 -7.04
CA PHE A 57 7.41 -17.31 -8.21
C PHE A 57 6.34 -16.30 -8.59
N LEU A 58 5.80 -15.57 -7.60
CA LEU A 58 4.64 -14.70 -7.81
C LEU A 58 5.00 -13.22 -7.72
N GLY A 59 6.16 -12.87 -7.15
CA GLY A 59 6.48 -11.51 -6.73
C GLY A 59 5.67 -11.09 -5.50
N ARG A 60 5.98 -9.92 -4.95
CA ARG A 60 5.17 -9.24 -3.92
C ARG A 60 4.83 -7.85 -4.41
N HIS A 61 3.63 -7.39 -4.11
CA HIS A 61 3.26 -6.00 -4.35
C HIS A 61 3.75 -5.15 -3.18
N GLN A 62 4.54 -4.13 -3.52
CA GLN A 62 4.86 -3.02 -2.65
C GLN A 62 3.85 -1.92 -2.94
N ILE A 63 3.02 -1.60 -1.95
CA ILE A 63 2.02 -0.57 -2.04
C ILE A 63 2.61 0.69 -1.39
N LEU A 64 2.60 1.80 -2.12
CA LEU A 64 3.18 3.06 -1.71
C LEU A 64 2.09 4.12 -1.66
N VAL A 65 1.67 4.50 -0.45
CA VAL A 65 0.60 5.47 -0.23
C VAL A 65 1.21 6.80 0.16
N TYR A 66 1.21 7.76 -0.77
CA TYR A 66 1.80 9.08 -0.57
C TYR A 66 0.82 10.02 0.12
N VAL A 67 1.35 10.86 1.00
CA VAL A 67 0.56 11.81 1.78
C VAL A 67 1.16 13.21 1.77
N ASP A 68 0.32 14.21 2.08
CA ASP A 68 0.74 15.60 2.23
C ASP A 68 1.46 15.86 3.58
N ASP A 69 1.80 17.12 3.83
CA ASP A 69 2.42 17.59 5.08
C ASP A 69 1.54 17.38 6.31
N GLN A 70 0.22 17.28 6.12
CA GLN A 70 -0.78 16.95 7.14
C GLN A 70 -1.09 15.44 7.22
N ARG A 71 -0.35 14.61 6.48
CA ARG A 71 -0.57 13.16 6.34
C ARG A 71 -1.94 12.79 5.79
N ARG A 72 -2.42 13.55 4.82
CA ARG A 72 -3.62 13.25 4.06
C ARG A 72 -3.28 12.58 2.74
N PHE A 73 -4.11 11.64 2.31
CA PHE A 73 -3.92 10.87 1.08
C PHE A 73 -3.80 11.78 -0.14
N ILE A 74 -2.78 11.54 -0.97
CA ILE A 74 -2.59 12.20 -2.27
C ILE A 74 -2.76 11.20 -3.41
N ARG A 75 -2.10 10.05 -3.31
CA ARG A 75 -2.05 9.04 -4.38
C ARG A 75 -1.47 7.73 -3.87
N VAL A 76 -1.68 6.68 -4.64
CA VAL A 76 -1.06 5.36 -4.46
C VAL A 76 -0.22 4.99 -5.68
N GLU A 77 0.88 4.28 -5.46
CA GLU A 77 1.60 3.53 -6.48
C GLU A 77 1.72 2.08 -6.03
N VAL A 78 1.57 1.14 -6.95
CA VAL A 78 1.76 -0.29 -6.67
C VAL A 78 2.87 -0.84 -7.55
N GLU A 79 3.97 -1.26 -6.92
CA GLU A 79 5.12 -1.86 -7.61
C GLU A 79 5.16 -3.36 -7.36
N LYS A 80 5.44 -4.14 -8.41
CA LYS A 80 5.66 -5.58 -8.27
C LYS A 80 7.15 -5.87 -8.11
N MET A 81 7.55 -6.32 -6.92
CA MET A 81 8.93 -6.68 -6.61
C MET A 81 9.14 -8.18 -6.75
N TYR A 82 10.25 -8.56 -7.38
CA TYR A 82 10.76 -9.93 -7.40
C TYR A 82 12.02 -9.97 -6.54
N ASN A 83 12.10 -10.92 -5.61
CA ASN A 83 13.38 -11.16 -4.92
C ASN A 83 14.37 -11.65 -5.97
N SER A 84 15.43 -10.88 -6.22
CA SER A 84 16.56 -11.34 -7.02
C SER A 84 17.39 -12.28 -6.15
N LEU A 85 17.52 -13.55 -6.56
CA LEU A 85 18.42 -14.54 -5.96
C LEU A 85 19.88 -14.08 -6.03
#